data_AF-A0AAV1I9Z7-F1
#
_entry.id   AF-A0AAV1I9Z7-F1
#
_cell.length_a   1.000
_cell.length_b   1.000
_cell.length_c   1.000
_cell.angle_alpha   90.00
_cell.angle_beta   90.00
_cell.angle_gamma   90.00
#
_symmetry.space_group_name_H-M   'P 1'
#
loop_
_entity.id
_entity.type
_entity.pdbx_description
1 polymer ?
#
loop_
_entity_poly.entity_id
_entity_poly.type
_entity_poly.pdbx_seq_one_letter_code
_entity_poly.pdbx_strand_id
1 'polypeptide(L)'
;MYGVIGIPVTELASAAQAAGIRFIGFRNEQAAGYAAAACGFLTGVPGVLLTVSGPGAVHGIAGLSHAQINTWPMIMISGSAEQGEVGRGAFQELDQVAAVQRFTKYSGRAKRASDIPGIIRAAVHASVAGRPGAAYVDIPSDVLMAPLSSSESSGEEQSSVSGIELRQRAKASDSDVQRAASLLKQAQRPLVVIGKGAAYSQADQALRGLVARSGAPFLATAMGRGVVPDTHAACANAARSLALARADVAIVFGARLNWQLHFGEPPKWSKGVKYILVDVEPSQVDAAKAALVLRGDAAAVAEQLSSTLAGLDPSRFAQWRGQLHEKALAAKHKLEARLAREAFPLDYSTALRVIRDALLGIAPAPVVVSEGANTMDNARVVLEPAMEGRLRLDAATWGTMGVGLGYAIAAATARPERLVVAIEGDSAFGFSGMECETISRYQLRIVVLVFNNGGIYGGDRRQPALQEAARAGAAKGSFLADPVPTAFVADARYDTVMEAFGGDSFTARSAAELAAACRISFAAKRPALINVAIDPFAGVESGNVHAFNQPSKL
;
A
#
# COMPACT_ATOMS: atom_id res chain seq x y z
N MET A 1 -12.84 -13.25 2.61
CA MET A 1 -12.79 -12.73 4.00
C MET A 1 -11.43 -13.05 4.58
N TYR A 2 -10.84 -12.13 5.34
CA TYR A 2 -9.56 -12.29 6.03
C TYR A 2 -9.81 -12.19 7.54
N GLY A 3 -9.09 -12.90 8.40
CA GLY A 3 -9.33 -12.75 9.83
C GLY A 3 -8.57 -13.70 10.75
N VAL A 4 -8.83 -13.54 12.04
CA VAL A 4 -8.44 -14.48 13.09
C VAL A 4 -9.72 -14.83 13.85
N ILE A 5 -9.94 -16.13 14.07
CA ILE A 5 -11.17 -16.65 14.67
C ILE A 5 -10.97 -17.04 16.13
N GLY A 6 -12.08 -17.20 16.82
CA GLY A 6 -12.20 -17.57 18.23
C GLY A 6 -13.63 -17.27 18.69
N ILE A 7 -13.86 -17.21 19.99
CA ILE A 7 -15.17 -16.78 20.52
C ILE A 7 -15.41 -15.30 20.15
N PRO A 8 -16.60 -14.91 19.66
CA PRO A 8 -17.77 -15.72 19.32
C PRO A 8 -17.90 -16.05 17.82
N VAL A 9 -16.92 -15.68 16.98
CA VAL A 9 -17.08 -15.64 15.51
C VAL A 9 -16.66 -16.92 14.75
N THR A 10 -16.29 -17.99 15.46
CA THR A 10 -15.84 -19.25 14.83
C THR A 10 -16.92 -19.88 13.95
N GLU A 11 -18.15 -19.91 14.43
CA GLU A 11 -19.28 -20.44 13.67
C GLU A 11 -19.62 -19.56 12.46
N LEU A 12 -19.51 -18.23 12.60
CA LEU A 12 -19.69 -17.30 11.49
C LEU A 12 -18.68 -17.54 10.36
N ALA A 13 -17.41 -17.75 10.70
CA ALA A 13 -16.38 -18.06 9.70
C ALA A 13 -16.66 -19.40 8.99
N SER A 14 -17.09 -20.41 9.75
CA SER A 14 -17.44 -21.74 9.23
C SER A 14 -18.67 -21.69 8.32
N ALA A 15 -19.70 -20.95 8.72
CA ALA A 15 -20.90 -20.70 7.92
C ALA A 15 -20.57 -19.93 6.63
N ALA A 16 -19.70 -18.92 6.71
CA ALA A 16 -19.22 -18.20 5.53
C ALA A 16 -18.52 -19.14 4.53
N GLN A 17 -17.65 -20.05 5.00
CA GLN A 17 -17.03 -21.05 4.15
C GLN A 17 -18.04 -22.03 3.55
N ALA A 18 -19.01 -22.50 4.34
CA ALA A 18 -20.09 -23.36 3.86
C ALA A 18 -20.93 -22.68 2.77
N ALA A 19 -21.09 -21.36 2.83
CA ALA A 19 -21.73 -20.53 1.82
C ALA A 19 -20.82 -20.19 0.60
N GLY A 20 -19.62 -20.75 0.52
CA GLY A 20 -18.68 -20.54 -0.60
C GLY A 20 -17.80 -19.30 -0.48
N ILE A 21 -17.85 -18.57 0.65
CA ILE A 21 -16.94 -17.44 0.90
C ILE A 21 -15.58 -17.99 1.31
N ARG A 22 -14.55 -17.68 0.51
CA ARG A 22 -13.17 -18.00 0.89
C ARG A 22 -12.75 -17.25 2.15
N PHE A 23 -12.43 -17.99 3.21
CA PHE A 23 -11.84 -17.46 4.44
C PHE A 23 -10.33 -17.70 4.47
N ILE A 24 -9.57 -16.62 4.67
CA ILE A 24 -8.11 -16.64 4.83
C ILE A 24 -7.81 -16.31 6.29
N GLY A 25 -7.46 -17.33 7.07
CA GLY A 25 -7.07 -17.21 8.47
C GLY A 25 -5.61 -16.76 8.60
N PHE A 26 -5.35 -15.74 9.41
CA PHE A 26 -4.02 -15.16 9.69
C PHE A 26 -3.52 -15.55 11.07
N ARG A 27 -2.30 -15.14 11.40
CA ARG A 27 -1.72 -15.30 12.73
C ARG A 27 -1.98 -14.10 13.63
N ASN A 28 -2.23 -12.93 13.05
CA ASN A 28 -2.59 -11.72 13.79
C ASN A 28 -3.63 -10.87 13.02
N GLU A 29 -4.58 -10.27 13.72
CA GLU A 29 -5.63 -9.42 13.13
C GLU A 29 -5.08 -8.17 12.45
N GLN A 30 -3.91 -7.65 12.89
CA GLN A 30 -3.22 -6.55 12.23
C GLN A 30 -2.90 -6.90 10.77
N ALA A 31 -2.24 -8.05 10.54
CA ALA A 31 -1.86 -8.49 9.21
C ALA A 31 -3.09 -8.85 8.35
N ALA A 32 -4.11 -9.48 8.95
CA ALA A 32 -5.40 -9.73 8.30
C ALA A 32 -6.08 -8.42 7.88
N GLY A 33 -6.01 -7.39 8.72
CA GLY A 33 -6.55 -6.07 8.46
C GLY A 33 -5.84 -5.36 7.32
N TYR A 34 -4.50 -5.44 7.25
CA TYR A 34 -3.75 -4.94 6.11
C TYR A 34 -4.08 -5.69 4.81
N ALA A 35 -4.29 -7.00 4.89
CA ALA A 35 -4.74 -7.80 3.75
C ALA A 35 -6.13 -7.37 3.26
N ALA A 36 -7.10 -7.19 4.16
CA ALA A 36 -8.43 -6.70 3.84
C ALA A 36 -8.36 -5.30 3.19
N ALA A 37 -7.59 -4.37 3.77
CA ALA A 37 -7.39 -3.04 3.21
C ALA A 37 -6.82 -3.07 1.78
N ALA A 38 -5.77 -3.88 1.56
CA ALA A 38 -5.16 -4.04 0.24
C ALA A 38 -6.10 -4.70 -0.78
N CYS A 39 -6.89 -5.69 -0.36
CA CYS A 39 -7.94 -6.28 -1.19
C CYS A 39 -8.91 -5.20 -1.69
N GLY A 40 -9.31 -4.29 -0.79
CA GLY A 40 -10.10 -3.10 -1.12
C GLY A 40 -9.48 -2.25 -2.23
N PHE A 41 -8.20 -1.91 -2.08
CA PHE A 41 -7.46 -1.14 -3.07
C PHE A 41 -7.35 -1.84 -4.44
N LEU A 42 -7.03 -3.14 -4.43
CA LEU A 42 -6.75 -3.93 -5.62
C LEU A 42 -8.00 -4.20 -6.46
N THR A 43 -9.14 -4.39 -5.79
CA THR A 43 -10.38 -4.90 -6.40
C THR A 43 -11.50 -3.86 -6.50
N GLY A 44 -11.39 -2.74 -5.76
CA GLY A 44 -12.48 -1.76 -5.62
C GLY A 44 -13.73 -2.30 -4.92
N VAL A 45 -13.65 -3.48 -4.30
CA VAL A 45 -14.69 -4.09 -3.47
C VAL A 45 -14.20 -4.08 -2.03
N PRO A 46 -15.00 -3.65 -1.03
CA PRO A 46 -14.54 -3.59 0.35
C PRO A 46 -13.96 -4.92 0.82
N GLY A 47 -12.71 -4.91 1.28
CA GLY A 47 -12.14 -6.09 1.92
C GLY A 47 -12.75 -6.30 3.29
N VAL A 48 -13.06 -7.55 3.63
CA VAL A 48 -13.68 -7.89 4.92
C VAL A 48 -12.63 -8.48 5.87
N LEU A 49 -12.45 -7.83 7.02
CA LEU A 49 -11.74 -8.36 8.18
C LEU A 49 -12.75 -8.92 9.18
N LEU A 50 -12.58 -10.16 9.62
CA LEU A 50 -13.32 -10.75 10.73
C LEU A 50 -12.40 -10.90 11.95
N THR A 51 -12.83 -10.42 13.11
CA THR A 51 -12.10 -10.57 14.37
C THR A 51 -13.00 -11.08 15.49
N VAL A 52 -12.36 -11.58 16.55
CA VAL A 52 -13.00 -11.78 17.86
C VAL A 52 -13.27 -10.44 18.56
N SER A 53 -13.86 -10.52 19.75
CA SER A 53 -14.10 -9.41 20.67
C SER A 53 -12.82 -8.86 21.31
N GLY A 54 -12.96 -7.73 22.03
CA GLY A 54 -11.95 -7.08 22.86
C GLY A 54 -10.56 -7.02 22.22
N PRO A 55 -9.61 -7.88 22.62
CA PRO A 55 -8.25 -7.88 22.09
C PRO A 55 -8.17 -8.04 20.56
N GLY A 56 -9.01 -8.89 19.94
CA GLY A 56 -9.00 -9.05 18.49
C GLY A 56 -9.47 -7.78 17.78
N ALA A 57 -10.48 -7.11 18.35
CA ALA A 57 -10.92 -5.81 17.85
C ALA A 57 -9.82 -4.75 17.98
N VAL A 58 -9.09 -4.74 19.10
CA VAL A 58 -7.95 -3.83 19.32
C VAL A 58 -6.83 -4.06 18.30
N HIS A 59 -6.43 -5.31 18.04
CA HIS A 59 -5.43 -5.60 17.01
C HIS A 59 -5.93 -5.23 15.59
N GLY A 60 -7.23 -5.40 15.31
CA GLY A 60 -7.85 -5.00 14.05
C GLY A 60 -7.88 -3.48 13.79
N ILE A 61 -7.76 -2.63 14.83
CA ILE A 61 -7.66 -1.16 14.68
C ILE A 61 -6.50 -0.76 13.77
N ALA A 62 -5.39 -1.51 13.81
CA ALA A 62 -4.26 -1.26 12.93
C ALA A 62 -4.66 -1.34 11.45
N GLY A 63 -5.47 -2.34 11.07
CA GLY A 63 -6.02 -2.46 9.71
C GLY A 63 -7.02 -1.36 9.37
N LEU A 64 -7.96 -1.06 10.28
CA LEU A 64 -8.97 -0.01 10.09
C LEU A 64 -8.34 1.36 9.86
N SER A 65 -7.47 1.78 10.77
CA SER A 65 -6.79 3.08 10.71
C SER A 65 -5.95 3.22 9.44
N HIS A 66 -5.29 2.13 9.04
CA HIS A 66 -4.51 2.06 7.82
C HIS A 66 -5.35 2.12 6.54
N ALA A 67 -6.49 1.43 6.49
CA ALA A 67 -7.44 1.53 5.37
C ALA A 67 -8.00 2.95 5.25
N GLN A 68 -8.37 3.55 6.39
CA GLN A 68 -8.93 4.91 6.45
C GLN A 68 -7.94 5.97 5.94
N ILE A 69 -6.69 5.96 6.43
CA ILE A 69 -5.70 6.97 6.00
C ILE A 69 -5.29 6.79 4.53
N ASN A 70 -5.30 5.55 4.03
CA ASN A 70 -4.97 5.24 2.64
C ASN A 70 -6.15 5.33 1.69
N THR A 71 -7.34 5.58 2.23
CA THR A 71 -8.61 5.76 1.51
C THR A 71 -8.99 4.51 0.72
N TRP A 72 -8.93 3.36 1.39
CA TRP A 72 -9.22 2.04 0.81
C TRP A 72 -10.49 1.46 1.44
N PRO A 73 -11.42 0.93 0.63
CA PRO A 73 -12.67 0.40 1.15
C PRO A 73 -12.39 -0.88 1.95
N MET A 74 -12.80 -0.89 3.21
CA MET A 74 -12.64 -2.03 4.12
C MET A 74 -13.81 -2.07 5.09
N ILE A 75 -14.25 -3.27 5.47
CA ILE A 75 -15.21 -3.50 6.54
C ILE A 75 -14.58 -4.43 7.56
N MET A 76 -14.55 -4.02 8.82
CA MET A 76 -14.21 -4.89 9.93
C MET A 76 -15.49 -5.33 10.64
N ILE A 77 -15.66 -6.64 10.77
CA ILE A 77 -16.74 -7.27 11.51
C ILE A 77 -16.12 -7.90 12.75
N SER A 78 -16.65 -7.59 13.92
CA SER A 78 -16.18 -8.18 15.18
C SER A 78 -17.33 -8.74 15.99
N GLY A 79 -17.09 -9.90 16.61
CA GLY A 79 -17.90 -10.31 17.75
C GLY A 79 -17.73 -9.34 18.93
N SER A 80 -18.70 -9.28 19.83
CA SER A 80 -18.59 -8.54 21.10
C SER A 80 -19.25 -9.28 22.25
N ALA A 81 -18.99 -8.81 23.49
CA ALA A 81 -19.58 -9.38 24.70
C ALA A 81 -21.11 -9.32 24.66
N GLU A 82 -21.77 -10.22 25.40
CA GLU A 82 -23.23 -10.26 25.47
C GLU A 82 -23.79 -8.96 26.04
N GLN A 83 -24.89 -8.48 25.46
CA GLN A 83 -25.46 -7.17 25.81
C GLN A 83 -25.84 -7.05 27.30
N GLY A 84 -26.30 -8.14 27.92
CA GLY A 84 -26.70 -8.18 29.34
C GLY A 84 -25.53 -8.27 30.33
N GLU A 85 -24.32 -8.48 29.85
CA GLU A 85 -23.12 -8.60 30.69
C GLU A 85 -22.27 -7.33 30.71
N VAL A 86 -22.48 -6.41 29.76
CA VAL A 86 -21.72 -5.16 29.63
C VAL A 86 -21.74 -4.35 30.92
N GLY A 87 -20.56 -3.90 31.36
CA GLY A 87 -20.35 -3.12 32.58
C GLY A 87 -20.08 -3.98 33.82
N ARG A 88 -20.00 -5.31 33.66
CA ARG A 88 -19.78 -6.27 34.74
C ARG A 88 -18.40 -6.94 34.66
N GLY A 89 -17.59 -6.57 33.66
CA GLY A 89 -16.31 -7.24 33.37
C GLY A 89 -16.51 -8.52 32.58
N ALA A 90 -17.42 -8.50 31.59
CA ALA A 90 -17.70 -9.63 30.71
C ALA A 90 -16.44 -10.12 29.97
N PHE A 91 -16.49 -11.33 29.44
CA PHE A 91 -15.38 -11.89 28.67
C PHE A 91 -15.03 -10.97 27.49
N GLN A 92 -13.79 -10.47 27.47
CA GLN A 92 -13.29 -9.53 26.45
C GLN A 92 -14.15 -8.26 26.29
N GLU A 93 -14.76 -7.79 27.38
CA GLU A 93 -15.57 -6.57 27.39
C GLU A 93 -14.78 -5.34 26.93
N LEU A 94 -15.29 -4.65 25.91
CA LEU A 94 -14.76 -3.39 25.39
C LEU A 94 -15.90 -2.63 24.69
N ASP A 95 -15.98 -1.31 24.87
CA ASP A 95 -16.78 -0.47 23.98
C ASP A 95 -16.08 -0.32 22.62
N GLN A 96 -16.21 -1.36 21.78
CA GLN A 96 -15.49 -1.47 20.52
C GLN A 96 -15.93 -0.39 19.52
N VAL A 97 -17.22 -0.02 19.52
CA VAL A 97 -17.77 1.03 18.65
C VAL A 97 -17.11 2.38 18.96
N ALA A 98 -17.00 2.72 20.25
CA ALA A 98 -16.30 3.93 20.66
C ALA A 98 -14.81 3.88 20.33
N ALA A 99 -14.16 2.73 20.54
CA ALA A 99 -12.72 2.54 20.29
C ALA A 99 -12.33 2.77 18.83
N VAL A 100 -13.18 2.39 17.86
CA VAL A 100 -12.88 2.48 16.43
C VAL A 100 -13.42 3.72 15.73
N GLN A 101 -14.26 4.53 16.40
CA GLN A 101 -15.02 5.61 15.76
C GLN A 101 -14.14 6.62 15.02
N ARG A 102 -12.93 6.89 15.50
CA ARG A 102 -11.98 7.82 14.87
C ARG A 102 -11.32 7.29 13.61
N PHE A 103 -11.40 5.97 13.39
CA PHE A 103 -10.73 5.27 12.29
C PHE A 103 -11.71 4.78 11.23
N THR A 104 -13.00 5.15 11.33
CA THR A 104 -14.06 4.62 10.46
C THR A 104 -14.95 5.74 9.94
N LYS A 105 -15.54 5.51 8.77
CA LYS A 105 -16.61 6.33 8.20
C LYS A 105 -17.97 5.98 8.76
N TYR A 106 -18.11 4.76 9.26
CA TYR A 106 -19.30 4.22 9.89
C TYR A 106 -18.89 3.18 10.93
N SER A 107 -19.49 3.23 12.10
CA SER A 107 -19.42 2.19 13.11
C SER A 107 -20.84 1.93 13.62
N GLY A 108 -21.25 0.66 13.65
CA GLY A 108 -22.58 0.25 14.11
C GLY A 108 -22.55 -1.03 14.92
N ARG A 109 -23.51 -1.19 15.84
CA ARG A 109 -23.72 -2.39 16.66
C ARG A 109 -25.10 -2.96 16.42
N ALA A 110 -25.19 -4.25 16.10
CA ALA A 110 -26.47 -4.95 16.02
C ALA A 110 -27.03 -5.16 17.43
N LYS A 111 -28.31 -4.83 17.65
CA LYS A 111 -29.01 -5.10 18.91
C LYS A 111 -29.86 -6.37 18.84
N ARG A 112 -30.29 -6.73 17.63
CA ARG A 112 -31.06 -7.92 17.28
C ARG A 112 -30.53 -8.51 15.98
N ALA A 113 -30.76 -9.81 15.75
CA ALA A 113 -30.32 -10.49 14.53
C ALA A 113 -30.89 -9.82 13.26
N SER A 114 -32.15 -9.35 13.32
CA SER A 114 -32.83 -8.62 12.23
C SER A 114 -32.15 -7.31 11.83
N ASP A 115 -31.28 -6.73 12.68
CA ASP A 115 -30.60 -5.48 12.39
C ASP A 115 -29.34 -5.68 11.51
N ILE A 116 -28.79 -6.91 11.47
CA ILE A 116 -27.52 -7.23 10.80
C ILE A 116 -27.54 -6.85 9.31
N PRO A 117 -28.55 -7.20 8.49
CA PRO A 117 -28.55 -6.86 7.07
C PRO A 117 -28.50 -5.34 6.82
N GLY A 118 -29.22 -4.56 7.61
CA GLY A 118 -29.26 -3.10 7.51
C GLY A 118 -27.91 -2.46 7.87
N ILE A 119 -27.29 -2.93 8.95
CA ILE A 119 -25.98 -2.45 9.40
C ILE A 119 -24.87 -2.80 8.40
N ILE A 120 -24.90 -4.01 7.85
CA ILE A 120 -23.96 -4.42 6.78
C ILE A 120 -24.16 -3.54 5.54
N ARG A 121 -25.40 -3.28 5.12
CA ARG A 121 -25.70 -2.37 3.99
C ARG A 121 -25.13 -0.98 4.24
N ALA A 122 -25.32 -0.42 5.44
CA ALA A 122 -24.79 0.89 5.82
C ALA A 122 -23.25 0.91 5.82
N ALA A 123 -22.61 -0.13 6.36
CA ALA A 123 -21.15 -0.26 6.37
C ALA A 123 -20.56 -0.37 4.95
N VAL A 124 -21.18 -1.18 4.07
CA VAL A 124 -20.76 -1.29 2.66
C VAL A 124 -20.88 0.07 1.98
N HIS A 125 -22.05 0.72 2.05
CA HIS A 125 -22.26 2.04 1.45
C HIS A 125 -21.23 3.07 1.96
N ALA A 126 -21.04 3.16 3.28
CA ALA A 126 -20.09 4.10 3.87
C ALA A 126 -18.64 3.83 3.44
N SER A 127 -18.23 2.56 3.33
CA SER A 127 -16.85 2.21 2.96
C SER A 127 -16.47 2.61 1.53
N VAL A 128 -17.45 2.68 0.60
CA VAL A 128 -17.21 3.00 -0.82
C VAL A 128 -17.63 4.41 -1.24
N ALA A 129 -18.60 5.03 -0.57
CA ALA A 129 -19.17 6.31 -0.99
C ALA A 129 -18.17 7.48 -0.87
N GLY A 130 -18.19 8.43 -1.82
CA GLY A 130 -17.27 9.58 -1.78
C GLY A 130 -15.81 9.13 -1.75
N ARG A 131 -15.00 9.64 -0.81
CA ARG A 131 -13.66 9.10 -0.56
C ARG A 131 -13.77 7.74 0.16
N PRO A 132 -13.28 6.62 -0.42
CA PRO A 132 -13.38 5.32 0.22
C PRO A 132 -12.63 5.27 1.56
N GLY A 133 -13.01 4.34 2.43
CA GLY A 133 -12.39 4.20 3.74
C GLY A 133 -12.94 3.01 4.51
N ALA A 134 -12.64 2.98 5.80
CA ALA A 134 -12.97 1.85 6.65
C ALA A 134 -14.37 2.00 7.27
N ALA A 135 -15.07 0.89 7.45
CA ALA A 135 -16.31 0.80 8.23
C ALA A 135 -16.22 -0.35 9.24
N TYR A 136 -17.03 -0.27 10.28
CA TYR A 136 -17.03 -1.23 11.38
C TYR A 136 -18.44 -1.72 11.73
N VAL A 137 -18.54 -3.01 12.03
CA VAL A 137 -19.75 -3.70 12.43
C VAL A 137 -19.46 -4.55 13.66
N ASP A 138 -20.14 -4.24 14.75
CA ASP A 138 -20.10 -4.96 16.03
C ASP A 138 -21.34 -5.87 16.13
N ILE A 139 -21.12 -7.16 16.38
CA ILE A 139 -22.17 -8.16 16.53
C ILE A 139 -21.99 -8.85 17.90
N PRO A 140 -22.81 -8.50 18.90
CA PRO A 140 -22.79 -9.17 20.21
C PRO A 140 -23.02 -10.68 20.10
N SER A 141 -22.38 -11.46 20.99
CA SER A 141 -22.47 -12.93 20.98
C SER A 141 -23.90 -13.43 21.10
N ASP A 142 -24.71 -12.83 21.98
CA ASP A 142 -26.14 -13.14 22.16
C ASP A 142 -26.96 -12.84 20.90
N VAL A 143 -26.56 -11.83 20.12
CA VAL A 143 -27.19 -11.49 18.85
C VAL A 143 -26.77 -12.46 17.73
N LEU A 144 -25.48 -12.82 17.68
CA LEU A 144 -24.94 -13.72 16.67
C LEU A 144 -25.52 -15.14 16.81
N MET A 145 -25.73 -15.59 18.05
CA MET A 145 -26.24 -16.94 18.36
C MET A 145 -27.76 -16.98 18.55
N ALA A 146 -28.47 -15.86 18.35
CA ALA A 146 -29.92 -15.81 18.53
C ALA A 146 -30.63 -16.71 17.49
N PRO A 147 -31.58 -17.57 17.92
CA PRO A 147 -32.39 -18.32 16.97
C PRO A 147 -33.30 -17.37 16.18
N LEU A 148 -33.43 -17.61 14.88
CA LEU A 148 -34.38 -16.89 14.03
C LEU A 148 -35.76 -17.56 14.09
N SER A 149 -36.82 -16.76 14.14
CA SER A 149 -38.18 -17.27 13.95
C SER A 149 -38.42 -17.65 12.48
N SER A 150 -39.37 -18.55 12.23
CA SER A 150 -39.75 -18.99 10.88
C SER A 150 -40.23 -17.82 9.98
N SER A 151 -40.87 -16.81 10.55
CA SER A 151 -41.24 -15.57 9.84
C SER A 151 -40.05 -14.68 9.48
N GLU A 152 -38.98 -14.68 10.28
CA GLU A 152 -37.76 -13.92 9.99
C GLU A 152 -36.92 -14.60 8.91
N SER A 153 -36.87 -15.94 8.88
CA SER A 153 -36.18 -16.70 7.81
C SER A 153 -36.82 -16.50 6.43
N SER A 154 -38.14 -16.31 6.35
CA SER A 154 -38.83 -16.11 5.06
C SER A 154 -38.61 -14.72 4.43
N GLY A 155 -38.12 -13.74 5.20
CA GLY A 155 -37.76 -12.41 4.69
C GLY A 155 -36.36 -12.34 4.05
N GLU A 156 -35.56 -13.40 4.21
CA GLU A 156 -34.14 -13.44 3.83
C GLU A 156 -33.92 -13.41 2.31
N GLU A 157 -34.84 -13.98 1.51
CA GLU A 157 -34.76 -13.93 0.04
C GLU A 157 -34.88 -12.49 -0.52
N GLN A 158 -35.46 -11.54 0.24
CA GLN A 158 -35.70 -10.17 -0.23
C GLN A 158 -34.64 -9.15 0.21
N SER A 159 -33.73 -9.49 1.13
CA SER A 159 -32.75 -8.52 1.67
C SER A 159 -31.41 -8.51 0.93
N SER A 160 -31.39 -8.83 -0.37
CA SER A 160 -30.15 -8.73 -1.16
C SER A 160 -29.54 -7.34 -1.02
N VAL A 161 -28.25 -7.24 -0.72
CA VAL A 161 -27.45 -5.98 -0.77
C VAL A 161 -27.30 -5.48 -2.22
N SER A 162 -28.23 -5.85 -3.10
CA SER A 162 -28.35 -5.34 -4.45
C SER A 162 -28.62 -3.83 -4.44
N GLY A 163 -28.18 -3.17 -5.50
CA GLY A 163 -28.35 -1.74 -5.69
C GLY A 163 -27.26 -0.85 -5.10
N ILE A 164 -26.27 -1.36 -4.34
CA ILE A 164 -25.10 -0.55 -3.96
C ILE A 164 -24.11 -0.53 -5.12
N GLU A 165 -23.92 0.65 -5.71
CA GLU A 165 -22.84 0.89 -6.66
C GLU A 165 -21.50 0.94 -5.90
N LEU A 166 -20.72 -0.14 -5.99
CA LEU A 166 -19.42 -0.26 -5.30
C LEU A 166 -18.36 0.70 -5.83
N ARG A 167 -18.57 1.27 -7.02
CA ARG A 167 -17.63 2.17 -7.69
C ARG A 167 -18.37 3.34 -8.31
N GLN A 168 -18.41 4.45 -7.58
CA GLN A 168 -19.04 5.68 -8.06
C GLN A 168 -18.17 6.38 -9.12
N ARG A 169 -18.70 6.57 -10.33
CA ARG A 169 -18.02 7.26 -11.45
C ARG A 169 -18.48 8.71 -11.60
N ALA A 170 -18.50 9.46 -10.50
CA ALA A 170 -18.94 10.85 -10.49
C ALA A 170 -18.11 11.71 -11.46
N LYS A 171 -18.79 12.45 -12.33
CA LYS A 171 -18.17 13.42 -13.24
C LYS A 171 -18.00 14.77 -12.53
N ALA A 172 -17.00 15.55 -12.96
CA ALA A 172 -16.89 16.95 -12.55
C ALA A 172 -17.84 17.84 -13.37
N SER A 173 -18.07 19.07 -12.90
CA SER A 173 -18.87 20.06 -13.63
C SER A 173 -18.23 20.39 -14.98
N ASP A 174 -19.04 20.52 -16.02
CA ASP A 174 -18.52 20.82 -17.36
C ASP A 174 -17.81 22.19 -17.41
N SER A 175 -18.31 23.17 -16.65
CA SER A 175 -17.68 24.49 -16.55
C SER A 175 -16.28 24.43 -15.93
N ASP A 176 -16.07 23.64 -14.87
CA ASP A 176 -14.75 23.48 -14.27
C ASP A 176 -13.84 22.64 -15.18
N VAL A 177 -14.35 21.62 -15.86
CA VAL A 177 -13.58 20.87 -16.88
C VAL A 177 -13.08 21.81 -17.98
N GLN A 178 -13.93 22.72 -18.48
CA GLN A 178 -13.54 23.73 -19.48
C GLN A 178 -12.47 24.71 -18.94
N ARG A 179 -12.59 25.13 -17.68
CA ARG A 179 -11.58 25.97 -17.02
C ARG A 179 -10.25 25.25 -16.86
N ALA A 180 -10.26 23.98 -16.44
CA ALA A 180 -9.07 23.15 -16.33
C ALA A 180 -8.39 22.94 -17.69
N ALA A 181 -9.17 22.64 -18.73
CA ALA A 181 -8.64 22.52 -20.09
C ALA A 181 -8.04 23.83 -20.59
N SER A 182 -8.66 24.97 -20.29
CA SER A 182 -8.14 26.30 -20.64
C SER A 182 -6.81 26.62 -19.95
N LEU A 183 -6.70 26.32 -18.64
CA LEU A 183 -5.44 26.44 -17.90
C LEU A 183 -4.35 25.55 -18.49
N LEU A 184 -4.67 24.32 -18.88
CA LEU A 184 -3.71 23.42 -19.50
C LEU A 184 -3.26 23.91 -20.89
N LYS A 185 -4.19 24.42 -21.72
CA LYS A 185 -3.86 25.02 -23.03
C LYS A 185 -2.92 26.22 -22.89
N GLN A 186 -3.04 27.00 -21.82
CA GLN A 186 -2.18 28.15 -21.55
C GLN A 186 -0.84 27.80 -20.87
N ALA A 187 -0.68 26.58 -20.35
CA ALA A 187 0.53 26.14 -19.68
C ALA A 187 1.74 26.12 -20.64
N GLN A 188 2.93 26.39 -20.10
CA GLN A 188 4.19 26.19 -20.79
C GLN A 188 4.88 24.90 -20.35
N ARG A 189 4.75 24.53 -19.07
CA ARG A 189 5.40 23.37 -18.46
C ARG A 189 4.39 22.56 -17.63
N PRO A 190 3.34 22.02 -18.28
CA PRO A 190 2.33 21.26 -17.56
C PRO A 190 2.91 19.97 -16.97
N LEU A 191 2.28 19.47 -15.92
CA LEU A 191 2.58 18.17 -15.33
C LEU A 191 1.29 17.47 -14.89
N VAL A 192 1.10 16.22 -15.32
CA VAL A 192 0.06 15.34 -14.77
C VAL A 192 0.65 14.54 -13.61
N VAL A 193 0.07 14.65 -12.42
CA VAL A 193 0.48 13.84 -11.26
C VAL A 193 -0.53 12.72 -11.05
N ILE A 194 -0.05 11.47 -11.02
CA ILE A 194 -0.90 10.27 -10.90
C ILE A 194 -0.67 9.66 -9.52
N GLY A 195 -1.68 9.74 -8.66
CA GLY A 195 -1.68 9.14 -7.33
C GLY A 195 -2.31 7.76 -7.28
N LYS A 196 -2.25 7.14 -6.09
CA LYS A 196 -2.92 5.86 -5.84
C LYS A 196 -4.45 5.93 -5.95
N GLY A 197 -5.06 7.12 -5.78
CA GLY A 197 -6.50 7.30 -6.01
C GLY A 197 -6.88 7.10 -7.48
N ALA A 198 -6.02 7.51 -8.42
CA ALA A 198 -6.20 7.21 -9.84
C ALA A 198 -6.01 5.71 -10.14
N ALA A 199 -5.05 5.06 -9.46
CA ALA A 199 -4.88 3.62 -9.54
C ALA A 199 -6.11 2.86 -9.01
N TYR A 200 -6.65 3.25 -7.86
CA TYR A 200 -7.89 2.71 -7.28
C TYR A 200 -9.09 2.90 -8.21
N SER A 201 -9.20 4.10 -8.79
CA SER A 201 -10.20 4.43 -9.81
C SER A 201 -10.06 3.57 -11.06
N GLN A 202 -8.96 2.84 -11.28
CA GLN A 202 -8.68 2.11 -12.53
C GLN A 202 -8.71 3.02 -13.75
N ALA A 203 -8.15 4.21 -13.60
CA ALA A 203 -8.07 5.22 -14.65
C ALA A 203 -7.00 4.90 -15.72
N ASP A 204 -6.56 3.64 -15.86
CA ASP A 204 -5.43 3.23 -16.68
C ASP A 204 -5.61 3.66 -18.15
N GLN A 205 -6.75 3.34 -18.76
CA GLN A 205 -7.05 3.71 -20.16
C GLN A 205 -7.34 5.22 -20.28
N ALA A 206 -8.14 5.78 -19.38
CA ALA A 206 -8.54 7.18 -19.39
C ALA A 206 -7.32 8.13 -19.29
N LEU A 207 -6.42 7.89 -18.33
CA LEU A 207 -5.22 8.71 -18.16
C LEU A 207 -4.19 8.48 -19.27
N ARG A 208 -4.06 7.27 -19.81
CA ARG A 208 -3.24 7.03 -21.00
C ARG A 208 -3.76 7.83 -22.19
N GLY A 209 -5.07 7.85 -22.40
CA GLY A 209 -5.74 8.67 -23.41
C GLY A 209 -5.50 10.16 -23.20
N LEU A 210 -5.67 10.67 -21.97
CA LEU A 210 -5.43 12.07 -21.63
C LEU A 210 -3.98 12.49 -21.86
N VAL A 211 -3.00 11.68 -21.43
CA VAL A 211 -1.57 11.96 -21.63
C VAL A 211 -1.24 11.99 -23.13
N ALA A 212 -1.74 11.02 -23.91
CA ALA A 212 -1.54 10.99 -25.36
C ALA A 212 -2.19 12.20 -26.05
N ARG A 213 -3.43 12.55 -25.67
CA ARG A 213 -4.19 13.66 -26.24
C ARG A 213 -3.58 15.02 -25.92
N SER A 214 -3.16 15.23 -24.68
CA SER A 214 -2.61 16.51 -24.24
C SER A 214 -1.13 16.69 -24.61
N GLY A 215 -0.38 15.60 -24.74
CA GLY A 215 1.07 15.64 -24.85
C GLY A 215 1.79 16.09 -23.57
N ALA A 216 1.08 16.23 -22.44
CA ALA A 216 1.67 16.66 -21.18
C ALA A 216 2.51 15.52 -20.55
N PRO A 217 3.68 15.83 -19.95
CA PRO A 217 4.43 14.85 -19.17
C PRO A 217 3.68 14.46 -17.90
N PHE A 218 3.97 13.27 -17.38
CA PHE A 218 3.38 12.79 -16.14
C PHE A 218 4.40 12.34 -15.11
N LEU A 219 4.04 12.43 -13.84
CA LEU A 219 4.76 11.93 -12.68
C LEU A 219 3.81 11.04 -11.88
N ALA A 220 4.18 9.79 -11.63
CA ALA A 220 3.41 8.90 -10.77
C ALA A 220 3.98 8.87 -9.35
N THR A 221 3.10 8.87 -8.34
CA THR A 221 3.50 8.49 -6.98
C THR A 221 3.78 6.99 -6.91
N ALA A 222 4.37 6.49 -5.82
CA ALA A 222 4.85 5.11 -5.74
C ALA A 222 3.78 4.07 -6.14
N MET A 223 2.59 4.13 -5.54
CA MET A 223 1.45 3.25 -5.87
C MET A 223 0.56 3.77 -7.02
N GLY A 224 0.91 4.91 -7.63
CA GLY A 224 0.29 5.41 -8.87
C GLY A 224 1.02 4.93 -10.14
N ARG A 225 2.22 4.35 -9.99
CA ARG A 225 3.01 3.83 -11.11
C ARG A 225 2.27 2.72 -11.86
N GLY A 226 2.52 2.63 -13.16
CA GLY A 226 1.90 1.64 -14.05
C GLY A 226 0.50 1.99 -14.55
N VAL A 227 -0.23 2.93 -13.91
CA VAL A 227 -1.52 3.43 -14.43
C VAL A 227 -1.34 3.97 -15.84
N VAL A 228 -0.32 4.81 -16.02
CA VAL A 228 0.35 4.99 -17.31
C VAL A 228 1.69 4.27 -17.22
N PRO A 229 2.05 3.38 -18.16
CA PRO A 229 3.28 2.60 -18.08
C PRO A 229 4.51 3.50 -17.92
N ASP A 230 5.45 3.11 -17.05
CA ASP A 230 6.68 3.88 -16.80
C ASP A 230 7.57 4.00 -18.06
N THR A 231 7.37 3.12 -19.05
CA THR A 231 8.03 3.14 -20.37
C THR A 231 7.49 4.19 -21.33
N HIS A 232 6.37 4.83 -21.01
CA HIS A 232 5.77 5.85 -21.87
C HIS A 232 6.70 7.07 -22.01
N ALA A 233 6.86 7.60 -23.23
CA ALA A 233 7.82 8.67 -23.52
C ALA A 233 7.60 9.97 -22.73
N ALA A 234 6.39 10.19 -22.22
CA ALA A 234 6.02 11.33 -21.39
C ALA A 234 6.27 11.12 -19.87
N CYS A 235 6.81 9.97 -19.47
CA CYS A 235 7.10 9.66 -18.07
C CYS A 235 8.26 10.52 -17.54
N ALA A 236 8.01 11.26 -16.46
CA ALA A 236 8.96 12.16 -15.82
C ALA A 236 9.45 11.65 -14.45
N ASN A 237 9.19 10.37 -14.10
CA ASN A 237 9.56 9.81 -12.78
C ASN A 237 11.04 9.96 -12.45
N ALA A 238 11.94 9.61 -13.38
CA ALA A 238 13.39 9.79 -13.22
C ALA A 238 13.86 11.26 -13.23
N ALA A 239 12.98 12.18 -13.66
CA ALA A 239 13.21 13.64 -13.66
C ALA A 239 12.35 14.36 -12.61
N ARG A 240 11.81 13.65 -11.59
CA ARG A 240 10.86 14.17 -10.59
C ARG A 240 11.22 15.55 -10.06
N SER A 241 12.44 15.75 -9.57
CA SER A 241 12.86 17.03 -8.98
C SER A 241 12.79 18.20 -9.97
N LEU A 242 13.16 17.98 -11.24
CA LEU A 242 13.07 19.01 -12.28
C LEU A 242 11.61 19.28 -12.66
N ALA A 243 10.81 18.23 -12.80
CA ALA A 243 9.38 18.34 -13.12
C ALA A 243 8.63 19.17 -12.08
N LEU A 244 8.78 18.86 -10.79
CA LEU A 244 8.12 19.59 -9.70
C LEU A 244 8.59 21.05 -9.60
N ALA A 245 9.90 21.29 -9.69
CA ALA A 245 10.48 22.62 -9.50
C ALA A 245 10.16 23.60 -10.63
N ARG A 246 9.79 23.11 -11.82
CA ARG A 246 9.59 23.94 -13.02
C ARG A 246 8.15 23.97 -13.53
N ALA A 247 7.28 23.07 -13.06
CA ALA A 247 5.88 23.04 -13.47
C ALA A 247 5.18 24.38 -13.17
N ASP A 248 4.40 24.85 -14.13
CA ASP A 248 3.56 26.05 -13.99
C ASP A 248 2.07 25.71 -13.83
N VAL A 249 1.64 24.56 -14.36
CA VAL A 249 0.33 23.95 -14.10
C VAL A 249 0.51 22.47 -13.75
N ALA A 250 -0.09 22.02 -12.66
CA ALA A 250 -0.06 20.62 -12.25
C ALA A 250 -1.47 20.07 -12.06
N ILE A 251 -1.85 19.06 -12.85
CA ILE A 251 -3.14 18.37 -12.71
C ILE A 251 -2.92 17.11 -11.88
N VAL A 252 -3.47 17.08 -10.68
CA VAL A 252 -3.20 16.05 -9.66
C VAL A 252 -4.39 15.10 -9.57
N PHE A 253 -4.25 13.90 -10.14
CA PHE A 253 -5.27 12.85 -10.12
C PHE A 253 -5.13 11.92 -8.94
N GLY A 254 -6.07 11.98 -8.00
CA GLY A 254 -6.16 11.05 -6.88
C GLY A 254 -4.90 11.00 -6.01
N ALA A 255 -4.23 12.14 -5.82
CA ALA A 255 -3.11 12.30 -4.92
C ALA A 255 -3.34 13.50 -4.00
N ARG A 256 -2.93 13.38 -2.73
CA ARG A 256 -2.94 14.49 -1.77
C ARG A 256 -1.64 15.26 -1.88
N LEU A 257 -1.69 16.58 -1.69
CA LEU A 257 -0.49 17.41 -1.54
C LEU A 257 0.06 17.27 -0.12
N ASN A 258 0.42 16.04 0.27
CA ASN A 258 0.95 15.71 1.59
C ASN A 258 2.49 15.59 1.57
N TRP A 259 3.08 15.03 2.63
CA TRP A 259 4.54 14.87 2.77
C TRP A 259 5.21 14.16 1.58
N GLN A 260 4.53 13.23 0.90
CA GLN A 260 5.07 12.52 -0.27
C GLN A 260 5.22 13.43 -1.50
N LEU A 261 4.43 14.50 -1.56
CA LEU A 261 4.51 15.56 -2.56
C LEU A 261 5.00 16.88 -1.95
N HIS A 262 5.78 16.83 -0.87
CA HIS A 262 6.40 18.01 -0.24
C HIS A 262 5.37 19.11 0.08
N PHE A 263 4.19 18.70 0.51
CA PHE A 263 3.06 19.57 0.83
C PHE A 263 2.58 20.48 -0.33
N GLY A 264 3.03 20.24 -1.56
CA GLY A 264 2.78 21.17 -2.67
C GLY A 264 3.52 22.51 -2.53
N GLU A 265 4.61 22.56 -1.76
CA GLU A 265 5.26 23.80 -1.34
C GLU A 265 6.68 23.99 -1.93
N PRO A 266 7.12 25.25 -2.09
CA PRO A 266 8.51 25.56 -2.43
C PRO A 266 9.48 25.18 -1.30
N PRO A 267 10.77 24.92 -1.60
CA PRO A 267 11.41 25.03 -2.91
C PRO A 267 11.26 23.77 -3.77
N LYS A 268 10.56 22.73 -3.30
CA LYS A 268 10.39 21.49 -4.05
C LYS A 268 9.43 21.67 -5.24
N TRP A 269 8.40 22.48 -5.05
CA TRP A 269 7.53 22.96 -6.11
C TRP A 269 7.86 24.40 -6.52
N SER A 270 7.54 24.75 -7.76
CA SER A 270 7.57 26.14 -8.22
C SER A 270 6.63 27.02 -7.38
N LYS A 271 7.07 28.22 -6.98
CA LYS A 271 6.26 29.17 -6.18
C LYS A 271 4.95 29.60 -6.89
N GLY A 272 4.91 29.55 -8.22
CA GLY A 272 3.78 30.01 -9.03
C GLY A 272 2.98 28.90 -9.69
N VAL A 273 3.17 27.64 -9.28
CA VAL A 273 2.44 26.52 -9.87
C VAL A 273 0.94 26.65 -9.57
N LYS A 274 0.10 26.44 -10.59
CA LYS A 274 -1.35 26.34 -10.45
C LYS A 274 -1.74 24.87 -10.34
N TYR A 275 -2.21 24.46 -9.17
CA TYR A 275 -2.72 23.11 -8.97
C TYR A 275 -4.17 22.99 -9.45
N ILE A 276 -4.44 21.98 -10.26
CA ILE A 276 -5.79 21.50 -10.59
C ILE A 276 -5.94 20.15 -9.90
N LEU A 277 -6.75 20.07 -8.86
CA LEU A 277 -6.94 18.82 -8.12
C LEU A 277 -8.11 18.04 -8.69
N VAL A 278 -7.89 16.77 -9.01
CA VAL A 278 -8.94 15.82 -9.37
C VAL A 278 -9.08 14.83 -8.23
N ASP A 279 -10.07 15.08 -7.36
CA ASP A 279 -10.33 14.31 -6.16
C ASP A 279 -11.84 14.36 -5.87
N VAL A 280 -12.42 13.23 -5.46
CA VAL A 280 -13.83 13.16 -5.05
C VAL A 280 -14.11 14.04 -3.82
N GLU A 281 -13.15 14.11 -2.90
CA GLU A 281 -13.27 14.83 -1.63
C GLU A 281 -11.87 15.30 -1.14
N PRO A 282 -11.32 16.39 -1.71
CA PRO A 282 -10.05 16.94 -1.26
C PRO A 282 -10.18 17.54 0.15
N SER A 283 -9.07 17.52 0.90
CA SER A 283 -9.01 18.20 2.20
C SER A 283 -9.13 19.72 2.02
N GLN A 284 -9.56 20.43 3.06
CA GLN A 284 -9.59 21.89 3.04
C GLN A 284 -8.19 22.49 2.79
N VAL A 285 -7.16 21.87 3.35
CA VAL A 285 -5.75 22.28 3.16
C VAL A 285 -5.32 22.15 1.70
N ASP A 286 -5.64 21.01 1.06
CA ASP A 286 -5.30 20.79 -0.35
C ASP A 286 -6.13 21.72 -1.25
N ALA A 287 -7.43 21.86 -0.98
CA ALA A 287 -8.32 22.73 -1.74
C ALA A 287 -7.90 24.21 -1.66
N ALA A 288 -7.41 24.68 -0.51
CA ALA A 288 -6.91 26.05 -0.34
C ALA A 288 -5.65 26.35 -1.17
N LYS A 289 -4.88 25.33 -1.54
CA LYS A 289 -3.71 25.44 -2.42
C LYS A 289 -4.09 25.36 -3.91
N ALA A 290 -5.29 24.89 -4.23
CA ALA A 290 -5.71 24.64 -5.60
C ALA A 290 -6.16 25.91 -6.31
N ALA A 291 -5.73 26.08 -7.56
CA ALA A 291 -6.34 27.06 -8.46
C ALA A 291 -7.73 26.60 -8.93
N LEU A 292 -7.94 25.28 -8.97
CA LEU A 292 -9.21 24.66 -9.33
C LEU A 292 -9.32 23.25 -8.74
N VAL A 293 -10.53 22.87 -8.33
CA VAL A 293 -10.85 21.51 -7.89
C VAL A 293 -11.90 20.93 -8.82
N LEU A 294 -11.58 19.81 -9.48
CA LEU A 294 -12.52 18.97 -10.21
C LEU A 294 -13.00 17.87 -9.28
N ARG A 295 -14.18 18.06 -8.68
CA ARG A 295 -14.80 17.06 -7.79
C ARG A 295 -15.37 15.92 -8.63
N GLY A 296 -14.68 14.79 -8.66
CA GLY A 296 -15.10 13.64 -9.45
C GLY A 296 -14.12 12.48 -9.38
N ASP A 297 -14.57 11.34 -9.89
CA ASP A 297 -13.75 10.14 -10.07
C ASP A 297 -12.61 10.40 -11.08
N ALA A 298 -11.42 9.90 -10.79
CA ALA A 298 -10.23 10.18 -11.59
C ALA A 298 -10.35 9.68 -13.04
N ALA A 299 -10.96 8.51 -13.27
CA ALA A 299 -11.17 7.98 -14.62
C ALA A 299 -12.19 8.83 -15.39
N ALA A 300 -13.36 9.09 -14.79
CA ALA A 300 -14.41 9.90 -15.41
C ALA A 300 -13.94 11.31 -15.78
N VAL A 301 -13.22 11.99 -14.87
CA VAL A 301 -12.69 13.34 -15.12
C VAL A 301 -11.56 13.33 -16.16
N ALA A 302 -10.72 12.29 -16.19
CA ALA A 302 -9.70 12.16 -17.21
C ALA A 302 -10.32 12.01 -18.62
N GLU A 303 -11.43 11.29 -18.76
CA GLU A 303 -12.20 11.17 -20.00
C GLU A 303 -12.84 12.51 -20.41
N GLN A 304 -13.44 13.24 -19.46
CA GLN A 304 -14.00 14.58 -19.71
C GLN A 304 -12.93 15.57 -20.21
N LEU A 305 -11.76 15.58 -19.56
CA LEU A 305 -10.64 16.42 -19.96
C LEU A 305 -10.09 16.01 -21.33
N SER A 306 -9.90 14.71 -21.56
CA SER A 306 -9.41 14.20 -22.84
C SER A 306 -10.33 14.62 -23.99
N SER A 307 -11.65 14.54 -23.78
CA SER A 307 -12.65 14.96 -24.77
C SER A 307 -12.61 16.48 -25.00
N THR A 308 -12.53 17.27 -23.94
CA THR A 308 -12.47 18.75 -24.00
C THR A 308 -11.18 19.27 -24.65
N LEU A 309 -10.11 18.47 -24.61
CA LEU A 309 -8.82 18.77 -25.22
C LEU A 309 -8.71 18.25 -26.67
N ALA A 310 -9.82 17.80 -27.27
CA ALA A 310 -9.86 17.50 -28.70
C ALA A 310 -9.35 18.70 -29.52
N GLY A 311 -8.41 18.45 -30.43
CA GLY A 311 -7.79 19.48 -31.27
C GLY A 311 -6.59 20.21 -30.64
N LEU A 312 -6.23 19.96 -29.37
CA LEU A 312 -4.93 20.41 -28.85
C LEU A 312 -3.82 19.64 -29.56
N ASP A 313 -2.86 20.36 -30.14
CA ASP A 313 -1.66 19.74 -30.72
C ASP A 313 -0.74 19.19 -29.60
N PRO A 314 -0.52 17.86 -29.52
CA PRO A 314 0.36 17.26 -28.51
C PRO A 314 1.83 17.68 -28.64
N SER A 315 2.23 18.24 -29.79
CA SER A 315 3.56 18.80 -30.02
C SER A 315 3.81 20.09 -29.23
N ARG A 316 2.75 20.75 -28.74
CA ARG A 316 2.84 21.99 -27.95
C ARG A 316 3.81 21.90 -26.78
N PHE A 317 3.86 20.73 -26.13
CA PHE A 317 4.73 20.49 -24.98
C PHE A 317 6.00 19.71 -25.34
N ALA A 318 6.35 19.56 -26.62
CA ALA A 318 7.50 18.79 -27.07
C ALA A 318 8.82 19.31 -26.48
N GLN A 319 9.02 20.63 -26.44
CA GLN A 319 10.23 21.21 -25.83
C GLN A 319 10.35 20.85 -24.34
N TRP A 320 9.25 21.00 -23.59
CA TRP A 320 9.23 20.66 -22.16
C TRP A 320 9.43 19.16 -21.92
N ARG A 321 8.76 18.31 -22.70
CA ARG A 321 8.98 16.86 -22.69
C ARG A 321 10.42 16.49 -23.00
N GLY A 322 11.05 17.17 -23.97
CA GLY A 322 12.46 16.98 -24.31
C GLY A 322 13.40 17.23 -23.14
N GLN A 323 13.23 18.36 -22.44
CA GLN A 323 14.04 18.69 -21.24
C GLN A 323 13.90 17.64 -20.14
N LEU A 324 12.68 17.17 -19.88
CA LEU A 324 12.43 16.11 -18.89
C LEU A 324 13.00 14.77 -19.35
N HIS A 325 12.88 14.45 -20.64
CA HIS A 325 13.39 13.23 -21.23
C HIS A 325 14.92 13.17 -21.14
N GLU A 326 15.63 14.25 -21.50
CA GLU A 326 17.08 14.35 -21.36
C GLU A 326 17.51 14.14 -19.91
N LYS A 327 16.81 14.80 -18.96
CA LYS A 327 17.10 14.62 -17.53
C LYS A 327 16.85 13.18 -17.06
N ALA A 328 15.75 12.57 -17.50
CA ALA A 328 15.40 11.20 -17.18
C ALA A 328 16.40 10.20 -17.76
N LEU A 329 16.84 10.40 -19.01
CA LEU A 329 17.84 9.58 -19.68
C LEU A 329 19.19 9.67 -18.97
N ALA A 330 19.64 10.87 -18.62
CA ALA A 330 20.86 11.07 -17.84
C ALA A 330 20.80 10.40 -16.46
N ALA A 331 19.65 10.49 -15.77
CA ALA A 331 19.43 9.81 -14.50
C ALA A 331 19.44 8.28 -14.65
N LYS A 332 18.81 7.75 -15.70
CA LYS A 332 18.80 6.32 -16.02
C LYS A 332 20.21 5.82 -16.36
N HIS A 333 20.97 6.53 -17.18
CA HIS A 333 22.37 6.17 -17.48
C HIS A 333 23.23 6.15 -16.20
N LYS A 334 23.07 7.14 -15.32
CA LYS A 334 23.76 7.16 -14.02
C LYS A 334 23.35 5.96 -13.14
N LEU A 335 22.06 5.61 -13.14
CA LEU A 335 21.56 4.45 -12.41
C LEU A 335 22.13 3.15 -12.98
N GLU A 336 22.04 2.90 -14.28
CA GLU A 336 22.58 1.69 -14.90
C GLU A 336 24.10 1.57 -14.72
N ALA A 337 24.85 2.68 -14.83
CA ALA A 337 26.29 2.68 -14.55
C ALA A 337 26.61 2.30 -13.09
N ARG A 338 25.74 2.69 -12.14
CA ARG A 338 25.86 2.25 -10.74
C ARG A 338 25.50 0.77 -10.60
N LEU A 339 24.41 0.32 -11.23
CA LEU A 339 23.93 -1.06 -11.15
C LEU A 339 24.87 -2.06 -11.85
N ALA A 340 25.64 -1.61 -12.85
CA ALA A 340 26.64 -2.43 -13.54
C ALA A 340 27.81 -2.87 -12.63
N ARG A 341 28.01 -2.20 -11.49
CA ARG A 341 29.00 -2.61 -10.49
C ARG A 341 28.42 -3.72 -9.64
N GLU A 342 29.23 -4.74 -9.39
CA GLU A 342 28.91 -5.81 -8.46
C GLU A 342 29.67 -5.60 -7.16
N ALA A 343 28.95 -5.64 -6.03
CA ALA A 343 29.52 -5.52 -4.69
C ALA A 343 29.50 -6.87 -3.96
N PHE A 344 30.55 -7.13 -3.17
CA PHE A 344 30.60 -8.22 -2.19
C PHE A 344 31.17 -7.70 -0.86
N PRO A 345 30.47 -7.84 0.28
CA PRO A 345 29.10 -8.37 0.44
C PRO A 345 28.06 -7.60 -0.39
N LEU A 346 26.87 -8.18 -0.60
CA LEU A 346 25.85 -7.56 -1.44
C LEU A 346 25.41 -6.19 -0.88
N ASP A 347 25.33 -5.19 -1.75
CA ASP A 347 24.63 -3.94 -1.45
C ASP A 347 23.21 -3.95 -2.03
N TYR A 348 22.41 -2.92 -1.71
CA TYR A 348 21.06 -2.78 -2.26
C TYR A 348 21.06 -2.70 -3.79
N SER A 349 22.06 -2.06 -4.41
CA SER A 349 22.14 -1.87 -5.86
C SER A 349 22.30 -3.21 -6.59
N THR A 350 23.27 -4.01 -6.16
CA THR A 350 23.58 -5.32 -6.73
C THR A 350 22.40 -6.27 -6.55
N ALA A 351 21.89 -6.40 -5.32
CA ALA A 351 20.79 -7.30 -5.02
C ALA A 351 19.51 -6.95 -5.80
N LEU A 352 19.11 -5.67 -5.81
CA LEU A 352 17.91 -5.25 -6.55
C LEU A 352 18.08 -5.30 -8.06
N ARG A 353 19.29 -5.13 -8.62
CA ARG A 353 19.54 -5.38 -10.05
C ARG A 353 19.26 -6.85 -10.38
N VAL A 354 19.82 -7.78 -9.61
CA VAL A 354 19.62 -9.22 -9.84
C VAL A 354 18.13 -9.58 -9.79
N ILE A 355 17.41 -9.05 -8.80
CA ILE A 355 15.96 -9.25 -8.68
C ILE A 355 15.21 -8.63 -9.86
N ARG A 356 15.52 -7.37 -10.22
CA ARG A 356 14.95 -6.70 -11.39
C ARG A 356 15.10 -7.56 -12.64
N ASP A 357 16.32 -8.00 -12.93
CA ASP A 357 16.65 -8.76 -14.13
C ASP A 357 15.93 -10.13 -14.14
N ALA A 358 15.73 -10.76 -12.98
CA ALA A 358 14.95 -12.00 -12.86
C ALA A 358 13.43 -11.81 -13.00
N LEU A 359 12.91 -10.62 -12.67
CA LEU A 359 11.50 -10.28 -12.88
C LEU A 359 11.23 -9.88 -14.34
N LEU A 360 12.24 -9.36 -15.05
CA LEU A 360 12.15 -9.05 -16.48
C LEU A 360 11.88 -10.35 -17.25
N GLY A 361 10.73 -10.43 -17.92
CA GLY A 361 10.30 -11.60 -18.70
C GLY A 361 9.26 -12.47 -18.03
N ILE A 362 8.89 -12.21 -16.77
CA ILE A 362 7.76 -12.90 -16.13
C ILE A 362 6.44 -12.31 -16.66
N ALA A 363 5.61 -13.18 -17.22
CA ALA A 363 4.26 -12.88 -17.68
C ALA A 363 3.23 -13.81 -17.01
N PRO A 364 2.07 -13.28 -16.55
CA PRO A 364 1.74 -11.86 -16.40
C PRO A 364 2.68 -11.14 -15.42
N ALA A 365 2.80 -9.80 -15.56
CA ALA A 365 3.72 -9.02 -14.75
C ALA A 365 3.47 -9.22 -13.24
N PRO A 366 4.54 -9.39 -12.43
CA PRO A 366 4.41 -9.71 -11.01
C PRO A 366 3.84 -8.54 -10.21
N VAL A 367 3.20 -8.85 -9.08
CA VAL A 367 2.89 -7.86 -8.06
C VAL A 367 4.11 -7.70 -7.16
N VAL A 368 4.57 -6.48 -6.95
CA VAL A 368 5.67 -6.15 -6.06
C VAL A 368 5.12 -5.50 -4.79
N VAL A 369 5.32 -6.18 -3.66
CA VAL A 369 5.13 -5.62 -2.33
C VAL A 369 6.49 -5.16 -1.80
N SER A 370 6.57 -4.01 -1.15
CA SER A 370 7.85 -3.56 -0.58
C SER A 370 7.70 -2.64 0.62
N GLU A 371 8.44 -2.94 1.68
CA GLU A 371 8.56 -2.09 2.87
C GLU A 371 9.97 -2.14 3.49
N GLY A 372 10.19 -1.34 4.53
CA GLY A 372 11.50 -0.97 5.04
C GLY A 372 11.91 0.45 4.63
N ALA A 373 13.10 0.89 5.06
CA ALA A 373 13.63 2.20 4.68
C ALA A 373 14.46 2.08 3.38
N ASN A 374 15.74 1.75 3.52
CA ASN A 374 16.67 1.57 2.40
C ASN A 374 16.14 0.56 1.37
N THR A 375 15.58 -0.56 1.83
CA THR A 375 15.00 -1.61 0.98
C THR A 375 13.91 -1.04 0.09
N MET A 376 12.85 -0.45 0.67
CA MET A 376 11.73 0.11 -0.08
C MET A 376 12.14 1.26 -1.00
N ASP A 377 13.00 2.15 -0.52
CA ASP A 377 13.42 3.33 -1.26
C ASP A 377 14.28 2.99 -2.47
N ASN A 378 15.22 2.07 -2.33
CA ASN A 378 16.01 1.59 -3.46
C ASN A 378 15.16 0.71 -4.38
N ALA A 379 14.29 -0.16 -3.84
CA ALA A 379 13.41 -1.01 -4.64
C ALA A 379 12.46 -0.17 -5.52
N ARG A 380 11.96 0.96 -5.02
CA ARG A 380 11.11 1.90 -5.78
C ARG A 380 11.79 2.51 -7.00
N VAL A 381 13.13 2.63 -6.98
CA VAL A 381 13.92 3.21 -8.07
C VAL A 381 14.45 2.12 -9.01
N VAL A 382 14.82 0.96 -8.47
CA VAL A 382 15.48 -0.10 -9.25
C VAL A 382 14.49 -1.08 -9.87
N LEU A 383 13.38 -1.41 -9.19
CA LEU A 383 12.36 -2.35 -9.70
C LEU A 383 11.38 -1.64 -10.65
N GLU A 384 11.93 -1.12 -11.73
CA GLU A 384 11.25 -0.46 -12.85
C GLU A 384 11.47 -1.25 -14.15
N PRO A 385 10.61 -1.09 -15.18
CA PRO A 385 9.43 -0.23 -15.25
C PRO A 385 8.16 -0.88 -14.70
N ALA A 386 7.28 -0.10 -14.06
CA ALA A 386 5.92 -0.56 -13.78
C ALA A 386 5.04 -0.41 -15.03
N MET A 387 4.43 -1.52 -15.46
CA MET A 387 3.71 -1.58 -16.75
C MET A 387 2.18 -1.57 -16.64
N GLU A 388 1.64 -1.95 -15.48
CA GLU A 388 0.20 -1.98 -15.22
C GLU A 388 -0.10 -1.37 -13.85
N GLY A 389 -1.25 -0.70 -13.71
CA GLY A 389 -1.69 -0.13 -12.45
C GLY A 389 -1.97 -1.20 -11.38
N ARG A 390 -1.82 -0.80 -10.11
CA ARG A 390 -2.11 -1.64 -8.93
C ARG A 390 -1.25 -2.92 -8.84
N LEU A 391 -0.06 -2.94 -9.47
CA LEU A 391 0.95 -3.99 -9.30
C LEU A 391 2.02 -3.67 -8.25
N ARG A 392 1.96 -2.48 -7.64
CA ARG A 392 2.86 -2.08 -6.57
C ARG A 392 2.09 -1.76 -5.31
N LEU A 393 2.49 -2.37 -4.20
CA LEU A 393 1.99 -2.09 -2.85
C LEU A 393 3.18 -1.77 -1.95
N ASP A 394 3.13 -0.69 -1.18
CA ASP A 394 4.20 -0.33 -0.25
C ASP A 394 3.66 0.29 1.05
N ALA A 395 4.54 0.79 1.91
CA ALA A 395 4.21 1.39 3.21
C ALA A 395 3.20 2.57 3.15
N ALA A 396 2.86 3.03 1.94
CA ALA A 396 1.74 3.91 1.64
C ALA A 396 1.79 5.23 2.45
N THR A 397 0.65 5.75 2.90
CA THR A 397 0.58 7.15 3.42
C THR A 397 1.31 7.35 4.74
N TRP A 398 1.24 6.39 5.66
CA TRP A 398 1.86 6.51 6.98
C TRP A 398 3.29 5.99 7.02
N GLY A 399 3.78 5.36 5.95
CA GLY A 399 5.08 4.69 6.02
C GLY A 399 5.03 3.51 7.00
N THR A 400 3.91 2.78 7.02
CA THR A 400 3.67 1.68 7.96
C THR A 400 4.55 0.49 7.65
N MET A 401 5.29 0.00 8.65
CA MET A 401 6.00 -1.29 8.61
C MET A 401 5.10 -2.41 9.13
N GLY A 402 5.23 -3.61 8.57
CA GLY A 402 4.39 -4.77 8.88
C GLY A 402 3.22 -4.98 7.93
N VAL A 403 3.11 -4.17 6.87
CA VAL A 403 2.07 -4.36 5.85
C VAL A 403 2.45 -5.45 4.84
N GLY A 404 3.73 -5.80 4.75
CA GLY A 404 4.33 -6.61 3.67
C GLY A 404 3.60 -7.92 3.42
N LEU A 405 3.59 -8.83 4.39
CA LEU A 405 3.01 -10.16 4.14
C LEU A 405 1.47 -10.13 4.04
N GLY A 406 0.80 -9.24 4.78
CA GLY A 406 -0.65 -9.04 4.64
C GLY A 406 -1.04 -8.60 3.23
N TYR A 407 -0.31 -7.63 2.67
CA TYR A 407 -0.48 -7.19 1.28
C TYR A 407 -0.15 -8.29 0.27
N ALA A 408 0.92 -9.05 0.50
CA ALA A 408 1.32 -10.12 -0.41
C ALA A 408 0.25 -11.21 -0.48
N ILE A 409 -0.33 -11.58 0.66
CA ILE A 409 -1.45 -12.52 0.75
C ILE A 409 -2.66 -11.96 0.00
N ALA A 410 -3.05 -10.69 0.22
CA ALA A 410 -4.16 -10.07 -0.49
C ALA A 410 -3.95 -10.01 -2.01
N ALA A 411 -2.73 -9.73 -2.46
CA ALA A 411 -2.38 -9.73 -3.87
C ALA A 411 -2.50 -11.14 -4.48
N ALA A 412 -1.99 -12.17 -3.81
CA ALA A 412 -2.04 -13.54 -4.28
C ALA A 412 -3.47 -14.12 -4.28
N THR A 413 -4.33 -13.69 -3.36
CA THR A 413 -5.74 -14.10 -3.33
C THR A 413 -6.59 -13.35 -4.36
N ALA A 414 -6.29 -12.08 -4.63
CA ALA A 414 -6.99 -11.26 -5.61
C ALA A 414 -6.52 -11.50 -7.06
N ARG A 415 -5.26 -11.93 -7.25
CA ARG A 415 -4.62 -12.17 -8.55
C ARG A 415 -3.80 -13.47 -8.53
N PRO A 416 -4.44 -14.64 -8.36
CA PRO A 416 -3.77 -15.92 -8.19
C PRO A 416 -2.93 -16.34 -9.41
N GLU A 417 -3.15 -15.73 -10.58
CA GLU A 417 -2.39 -16.00 -11.79
C GLU A 417 -0.98 -15.38 -11.78
N ARG A 418 -0.76 -14.34 -10.96
CA ARG A 418 0.50 -13.58 -10.91
C ARG A 418 1.44 -14.13 -9.85
N LEU A 419 2.74 -13.97 -10.12
CA LEU A 419 3.74 -14.06 -9.06
C LEU A 419 3.61 -12.82 -8.17
N VAL A 420 3.65 -13.02 -6.86
CA VAL A 420 3.85 -11.93 -5.89
C VAL A 420 5.26 -12.02 -5.34
N VAL A 421 5.99 -10.90 -5.37
CA VAL A 421 7.29 -10.78 -4.69
C VAL A 421 7.20 -9.73 -3.59
N ALA A 422 7.60 -10.10 -2.38
CA ALA A 422 7.64 -9.22 -1.22
C ALA A 422 9.09 -8.84 -0.91
N ILE A 423 9.43 -7.56 -1.10
CA ILE A 423 10.79 -7.03 -0.96
C ILE A 423 10.88 -6.30 0.38
N GLU A 424 11.38 -7.04 1.38
CA GLU A 424 11.23 -6.71 2.79
C GLU A 424 12.59 -6.32 3.39
N GLY A 425 12.69 -5.20 4.09
CA GLY A 425 13.79 -5.02 5.05
C GLY A 425 13.63 -5.99 6.22
N ASP A 426 14.71 -6.52 6.77
CA ASP A 426 14.68 -7.43 7.93
C ASP A 426 13.84 -6.92 9.11
N SER A 427 13.97 -5.62 9.46
CA SER A 427 13.12 -5.00 10.48
C SER A 427 11.65 -5.01 10.09
N ALA A 428 11.32 -4.69 8.83
CA ALA A 428 9.95 -4.60 8.36
C ALA A 428 9.30 -6.00 8.32
N PHE A 429 10.04 -7.00 7.84
CA PHE A 429 9.65 -8.40 7.86
C PHE A 429 9.25 -8.85 9.28
N GLY A 430 10.01 -8.46 10.30
CA GLY A 430 9.74 -8.84 11.70
C GLY A 430 8.33 -8.51 12.20
N PHE A 431 7.67 -7.48 11.65
CA PHE A 431 6.31 -7.10 12.06
C PHE A 431 5.22 -8.03 11.52
N SER A 432 5.48 -8.81 10.46
CA SER A 432 4.48 -9.71 9.87
C SER A 432 5.02 -11.10 9.50
N GLY A 433 6.26 -11.43 9.85
CA GLY A 433 6.98 -12.63 9.39
C GLY A 433 6.33 -13.96 9.74
N MET A 434 5.53 -14.02 10.82
CA MET A 434 4.75 -15.22 11.16
C MET A 434 3.68 -15.58 10.13
N GLU A 435 3.30 -14.64 9.26
CA GLU A 435 2.40 -14.91 8.14
C GLU A 435 3.07 -15.75 7.03
N CYS A 436 4.37 -16.07 7.13
CA CYS A 436 4.97 -17.15 6.34
C CYS A 436 4.21 -18.48 6.55
N GLU A 437 3.67 -18.72 7.75
CA GLU A 437 2.77 -19.87 7.98
C GLU A 437 1.50 -19.74 7.16
N THR A 438 0.86 -18.57 7.14
CA THR A 438 -0.37 -18.34 6.37
C THR A 438 -0.12 -18.51 4.87
N ILE A 439 0.99 -17.97 4.35
CA ILE A 439 1.41 -18.15 2.96
C ILE A 439 1.56 -19.64 2.64
N SER A 440 2.22 -20.39 3.53
CA SER A 440 2.47 -21.83 3.37
C SER A 440 1.19 -22.66 3.46
N ARG A 441 0.35 -22.42 4.46
CA ARG A 441 -0.92 -23.14 4.67
C ARG A 441 -1.87 -22.98 3.48
N TYR A 442 -1.88 -21.82 2.84
CA TYR A 442 -2.70 -21.58 1.63
C TYR A 442 -1.96 -21.83 0.31
N GLN A 443 -0.70 -22.30 0.36
CA GLN A 443 0.15 -22.56 -0.82
C GLN A 443 0.15 -21.40 -1.82
N LEU A 444 0.26 -20.17 -1.30
CA LEU A 444 0.18 -18.96 -2.11
C LEU A 444 1.48 -18.76 -2.91
N ARG A 445 1.36 -18.33 -4.17
CA ARG A 445 2.48 -18.03 -5.07
C ARG A 445 3.16 -16.71 -4.69
N ILE A 446 3.81 -16.73 -3.53
CA ILE A 446 4.51 -15.57 -2.94
C ILE A 446 5.97 -15.97 -2.71
N VAL A 447 6.89 -15.14 -3.19
CA VAL A 447 8.31 -15.22 -2.85
C VAL A 447 8.69 -14.01 -2.01
N VAL A 448 9.10 -14.26 -0.77
CA VAL A 448 9.53 -13.23 0.18
C VAL A 448 11.04 -13.07 0.08
N LEU A 449 11.54 -11.86 -0.15
CA LEU A 449 12.96 -11.54 -0.22
C LEU A 449 13.30 -10.62 0.95
N VAL A 450 13.96 -11.18 1.97
CA VAL A 450 14.36 -10.43 3.17
C VAL A 450 15.76 -9.87 2.96
N PHE A 451 15.87 -8.55 2.88
CA PHE A 451 17.13 -7.82 2.82
C PHE A 451 17.69 -7.70 4.24
N ASN A 452 18.53 -8.67 4.59
CA ASN A 452 19.09 -8.85 5.91
C ASN A 452 20.43 -8.13 6.03
N ASN A 453 20.37 -6.90 6.54
CA ASN A 453 21.57 -6.12 6.89
C ASN A 453 21.84 -6.14 8.41
N GLY A 454 21.08 -6.91 9.18
CA GLY A 454 21.32 -7.20 10.59
C GLY A 454 20.82 -6.13 11.56
N GLY A 455 19.82 -5.33 11.17
CA GLY A 455 19.28 -4.29 12.05
C GLY A 455 18.56 -3.15 11.35
N ILE A 456 17.89 -2.32 12.15
CA ILE A 456 17.35 -1.03 11.69
C ILE A 456 18.53 -0.20 11.18
N TYR A 457 18.55 0.06 9.86
CA TYR A 457 19.68 0.69 9.17
C TYR A 457 21.02 -0.05 9.35
N GLY A 458 21.02 -1.37 9.51
CA GLY A 458 22.24 -2.16 9.73
C GLY A 458 22.78 -2.10 11.17
N GLY A 459 21.97 -1.59 12.10
CA GLY A 459 22.32 -1.44 13.51
C GLY A 459 23.14 -0.17 13.80
N ASP A 460 23.66 -0.09 15.01
CA ASP A 460 24.49 1.04 15.48
C ASP A 460 25.95 0.96 15.00
N ARG A 461 26.27 -0.02 14.15
CA ARG A 461 27.62 -0.34 13.63
C ARG A 461 28.33 0.85 12.98
N ARG A 462 27.59 1.92 12.69
CA ARG A 462 28.03 3.11 11.99
C ARG A 462 28.20 4.34 12.86
N GLN A 463 27.77 4.30 14.11
CA GLN A 463 27.85 5.41 15.04
C GLN A 463 28.57 4.98 16.32
N PRO A 464 29.92 5.03 16.34
CA PRO A 464 30.71 4.64 17.51
C PRO A 464 30.29 5.36 18.79
N ALA A 465 29.85 6.62 18.67
CA ALA A 465 29.32 7.39 19.80
C ALA A 465 28.03 6.79 20.38
N LEU A 466 27.11 6.29 19.54
CA LEU A 466 25.90 5.61 20.02
C LEU A 466 26.24 4.26 20.67
N GLN A 467 27.20 3.53 20.10
CA GLN A 467 27.71 2.29 20.69
C GLN A 467 28.31 2.51 22.08
N GLU A 468 29.15 3.53 22.21
CA GLU A 468 29.78 3.89 23.48
C GLU A 468 28.73 4.34 24.51
N ALA A 469 27.78 5.18 24.10
CA ALA A 469 26.67 5.62 24.95
C ALA A 469 25.81 4.44 25.42
N ALA A 470 25.49 3.50 24.52
CA ALA A 470 24.73 2.30 24.85
C ALA A 470 25.49 1.42 25.84
N ARG A 471 26.79 1.18 25.62
CA ARG A 471 27.65 0.42 26.55
C ARG A 471 27.73 1.07 27.93
N ALA A 472 27.92 2.39 27.98
CA ALA A 472 27.98 3.14 29.22
C ALA A 472 26.64 3.09 29.98
N GLY A 473 25.51 3.17 29.27
CA GLY A 473 24.17 2.98 29.84
C GLY A 473 23.96 1.58 30.39
N ALA A 474 24.31 0.56 29.61
CA ALA A 474 24.18 -0.85 30.00
C ALA A 474 25.02 -1.20 31.23
N ALA A 475 26.22 -0.63 31.36
CA ALA A 475 27.06 -0.78 32.55
C ALA A 475 26.40 -0.20 33.81
N LYS A 476 25.68 0.93 33.69
CA LYS A 476 24.95 1.53 34.82
C LYS A 476 23.70 0.74 35.20
N GLY A 477 22.99 0.21 34.20
CA GLY A 477 21.72 -0.49 34.38
C GLY A 477 21.83 -2.00 34.63
N SER A 478 23.05 -2.55 34.61
CA SER A 478 23.33 -3.99 34.79
C SER A 478 22.74 -4.91 33.70
N PHE A 479 22.55 -4.40 32.48
CA PHE A 479 22.07 -5.16 31.30
C PHE A 479 23.12 -5.24 30.18
N LEU A 480 24.37 -5.54 30.54
CA LEU A 480 25.53 -5.54 29.62
C LEU A 480 25.42 -6.48 28.42
N ALA A 481 24.59 -7.51 28.51
CA ALA A 481 24.41 -8.50 27.45
C ALA A 481 23.33 -8.11 26.42
N ASP A 482 22.54 -7.07 26.70
CA ASP A 482 21.44 -6.68 25.82
C ASP A 482 21.97 -6.04 24.54
N PRO A 483 21.36 -6.36 23.37
CA PRO A 483 21.72 -5.70 22.13
C PRO A 483 21.30 -4.24 22.18
N VAL A 484 22.00 -3.41 21.42
CA VAL A 484 21.57 -2.03 21.21
C VAL A 484 20.23 -1.97 20.45
N PRO A 485 19.42 -0.90 20.61
CA PRO A 485 18.05 -0.87 20.11
C PRO A 485 17.87 -1.07 18.59
N THR A 486 18.91 -0.85 17.80
CA THR A 486 18.88 -0.98 16.34
C THR A 486 19.47 -2.29 15.82
N ALA A 487 20.14 -3.08 16.66
CA ALA A 487 20.80 -4.31 16.22
C ALA A 487 19.86 -5.51 16.32
N PHE A 488 19.94 -6.40 15.33
CA PHE A 488 19.31 -7.71 15.36
C PHE A 488 20.36 -8.83 15.43
N VAL A 489 19.88 -10.07 15.52
CA VAL A 489 20.72 -11.27 15.50
C VAL A 489 21.56 -11.28 14.22
N ALA A 490 22.88 -11.28 14.37
CA ALA A 490 23.80 -11.34 13.24
C ALA A 490 23.61 -12.65 12.47
N ASP A 491 23.67 -12.57 11.14
CA ASP A 491 23.51 -13.72 10.24
C ASP A 491 22.20 -14.51 10.44
N ALA A 492 21.15 -13.86 10.95
CA ALA A 492 19.84 -14.48 11.12
C ALA A 492 19.37 -15.19 9.84
N ARG A 493 18.85 -16.39 10.00
CA ARG A 493 18.36 -17.24 8.90
C ARG A 493 16.86 -17.09 8.75
N TYR A 494 16.41 -15.94 8.25
CA TYR A 494 14.97 -15.69 8.08
C TYR A 494 14.28 -16.71 7.14
N ASP A 495 15.03 -17.30 6.22
CA ASP A 495 14.57 -18.33 5.29
C ASP A 495 14.06 -19.59 5.99
N THR A 496 14.64 -19.96 7.13
CA THR A 496 14.18 -21.15 7.89
C THR A 496 12.79 -20.97 8.49
N VAL A 497 12.29 -19.73 8.61
CA VAL A 497 10.90 -19.48 9.04
C VAL A 497 9.92 -20.05 8.00
N MET A 498 10.21 -19.91 6.71
CA MET A 498 9.38 -20.47 5.64
C MET A 498 9.51 -21.99 5.59
N GLU A 499 10.73 -22.51 5.76
CA GLU A 499 11.02 -23.95 5.83
C GLU A 499 10.23 -24.66 6.93
N ALA A 500 10.14 -24.04 8.12
CA ALA A 500 9.41 -24.57 9.26
C ALA A 500 7.92 -24.82 8.97
N PHE A 501 7.35 -24.15 7.97
CA PHE A 501 5.96 -24.31 7.54
C PHE A 501 5.80 -25.04 6.20
N GLY A 502 6.89 -25.60 5.65
CA GLY A 502 6.88 -26.42 4.44
C GLY A 502 7.01 -25.66 3.11
N GLY A 503 7.38 -24.37 3.16
CA GLY A 503 7.75 -23.60 1.97
C GLY A 503 9.24 -23.72 1.62
N ASP A 504 9.63 -23.22 0.46
CA ASP A 504 11.01 -23.30 -0.03
C ASP A 504 11.90 -22.25 0.66
N SER A 505 13.15 -22.63 0.96
CA SER A 505 14.09 -21.84 1.75
C SER A 505 15.39 -21.62 0.99
N PHE A 506 15.82 -20.37 0.87
CA PHE A 506 17.06 -20.00 0.20
C PHE A 506 17.82 -18.95 1.02
N THR A 507 19.14 -19.08 1.06
CA THR A 507 20.03 -18.00 1.51
C THR A 507 20.92 -17.58 0.34
N ALA A 508 21.04 -16.27 0.12
CA ALA A 508 21.87 -15.70 -0.92
C ALA A 508 22.86 -14.69 -0.31
N ARG A 509 24.16 -14.98 -0.46
CA ARG A 509 25.29 -14.15 -0.01
C ARG A 509 26.05 -13.50 -1.19
N SER A 510 25.79 -13.96 -2.40
CA SER A 510 26.38 -13.42 -3.64
C SER A 510 25.31 -13.16 -4.72
N ALA A 511 25.68 -12.41 -5.75
CA ALA A 511 24.78 -12.10 -6.86
C ALA A 511 24.36 -13.37 -7.63
N ALA A 512 25.28 -14.32 -7.79
CA ALA A 512 25.03 -15.60 -8.46
C ALA A 512 24.05 -16.48 -7.68
N GLU A 513 24.22 -16.57 -6.36
CA GLU A 513 23.28 -17.30 -5.48
C GLU A 513 21.89 -16.67 -5.50
N LEU A 514 21.80 -15.34 -5.44
CA LEU A 514 20.53 -14.62 -5.51
C LEU A 514 19.83 -14.86 -6.85
N ALA A 515 20.57 -14.81 -7.97
CA ALA A 515 20.04 -15.07 -9.30
C ALA A 515 19.51 -16.51 -9.41
N ALA A 516 20.24 -17.49 -8.88
CA ALA A 516 19.81 -18.88 -8.86
C ALA A 516 18.54 -19.08 -8.01
N ALA A 517 18.50 -18.50 -6.81
CA ALA A 517 17.35 -18.55 -5.92
C ALA A 517 16.09 -17.91 -6.55
N CYS A 518 16.23 -16.74 -7.19
CA CYS A 518 15.13 -16.09 -7.91
C CYS A 518 14.62 -16.97 -9.06
N ARG A 519 15.53 -17.51 -9.89
CA ARG A 519 15.15 -18.37 -11.02
C ARG A 519 14.36 -19.61 -10.58
N ILE A 520 14.79 -20.27 -9.50
CA ILE A 520 14.13 -21.46 -8.98
C ILE A 520 12.77 -21.10 -8.37
N SER A 521 12.75 -20.17 -7.42
CA SER A 521 11.54 -19.83 -6.65
C SER A 521 10.44 -19.18 -7.50
N PHE A 522 10.80 -18.29 -8.44
CA PHE A 522 9.80 -17.60 -9.29
C PHE A 522 9.06 -18.58 -10.24
N ALA A 523 9.71 -19.69 -10.60
CA ALA A 523 9.15 -20.75 -11.44
C ALA A 523 8.37 -21.81 -10.66
N ALA A 524 8.73 -22.07 -9.39
CA ALA A 524 8.20 -23.18 -8.60
C ALA A 524 6.69 -23.11 -8.29
N LYS A 525 6.06 -21.93 -8.42
CA LYS A 525 4.66 -21.66 -8.05
C LYS A 525 4.31 -22.11 -6.63
N ARG A 526 5.29 -22.06 -5.72
CA ARG A 526 5.16 -22.41 -4.30
C ARG A 526 5.60 -21.24 -3.42
N PRO A 527 5.16 -21.21 -2.14
CA PRO A 527 5.72 -20.35 -1.11
C PRO A 527 7.24 -20.47 -1.04
N ALA A 528 7.96 -19.35 -1.06
CA ALA A 528 9.40 -19.36 -0.85
C ALA A 528 9.87 -18.13 -0.07
N LEU A 529 10.97 -18.26 0.67
CA LEU A 529 11.69 -17.14 1.26
C LEU A 529 13.18 -17.19 0.86
N ILE A 530 13.68 -16.05 0.41
CA ILE A 530 15.10 -15.81 0.11
C ILE A 530 15.64 -14.83 1.15
N ASN A 531 16.52 -15.31 2.04
CA ASN A 531 17.29 -14.48 2.95
C ASN A 531 18.50 -13.91 2.18
N VAL A 532 18.46 -12.61 1.87
CA VAL A 532 19.50 -11.91 1.12
C VAL A 532 20.43 -11.23 2.12
N ALA A 533 21.65 -11.73 2.25
CA ALA A 533 22.66 -11.14 3.13
C ALA A 533 23.16 -9.83 2.52
N ILE A 534 22.84 -8.70 3.15
CA ILE A 534 23.22 -7.36 2.72
C ILE A 534 24.32 -6.83 3.65
N ASP A 535 25.29 -6.11 3.08
CA ASP A 535 26.30 -5.39 3.85
C ASP A 535 25.62 -4.47 4.89
N PRO A 536 25.88 -4.65 6.20
CA PRO A 536 25.38 -3.79 7.28
C PRO A 536 25.69 -2.30 7.08
N PHE A 537 26.73 -1.98 6.32
CA PHE A 537 27.17 -0.61 6.04
C PHE A 537 26.55 0.00 4.76
N ALA A 538 25.87 -0.78 3.92
CA ALA A 538 25.40 -0.32 2.61
C ALA A 538 24.22 0.66 2.64
N GLY A 539 23.45 0.73 3.73
CA GLY A 539 22.27 1.61 3.82
C GLY A 539 22.63 3.07 4.06
N VAL A 540 21.64 3.89 4.37
CA VAL A 540 21.79 5.17 5.09
C VAL A 540 20.75 5.22 6.22
N GLU A 541 20.95 6.10 7.20
CA GLU A 541 19.92 6.37 8.20
C GLU A 541 18.62 6.84 7.50
N SER A 542 17.46 6.36 7.93
CA SER A 542 16.13 6.76 7.41
C SER A 542 15.91 6.73 5.89
N GLY A 543 16.74 6.04 5.11
CA GLY A 543 16.61 5.95 3.64
C GLY A 543 16.68 7.33 2.96
N ASN A 544 15.68 7.66 2.14
CA ASN A 544 15.59 8.93 1.42
C ASN A 544 14.78 10.01 2.17
N VAL A 545 14.42 9.80 3.45
CA VAL A 545 13.72 10.82 4.25
C VAL A 545 14.74 11.85 4.76
N HIS A 546 15.16 12.73 3.85
CA HIS A 546 16.30 13.65 4.03
C HIS A 546 16.23 14.55 5.28
N ALA A 547 15.04 14.79 5.84
CA ALA A 547 14.88 15.58 7.06
C ALA A 547 15.61 14.96 8.27
N PHE A 548 15.75 13.62 8.28
CA PHE A 548 16.44 12.88 9.34
C PHE A 548 17.91 12.56 9.01
N ASN A 549 18.38 12.93 7.81
CA ASN A 549 19.72 12.59 7.32
C ASN A 549 20.61 13.83 7.20
N GLN A 550 20.30 14.92 7.91
CA GLN A 550 21.11 16.13 7.84
C GLN A 550 22.55 15.78 8.24
N PRO A 551 23.57 16.26 7.50
CA PRO A 551 24.94 16.16 7.97
C PRO A 551 24.99 16.92 9.30
N SER A 552 25.47 16.27 10.36
CA SER A 552 25.70 16.97 11.62
C SER A 552 26.61 18.16 11.33
N LYS A 553 26.08 19.38 11.43
CA LYS A 553 26.93 20.53 11.72
C LYS A 553 27.26 20.43 13.21
N LEU A 554 28.22 19.58 13.53
CA LEU A 554 28.97 19.58 14.77
C LEU A 554 30.44 19.74 14.41
#